data_AF-A0A9E4MNN4-F1
#
_entry.id   AF-A0A9E4MNN4-F1
#
_cell.length_a   1.000
_cell.length_b   1.000
_cell.length_c   1.000
_cell.angle_alpha   90.00
_cell.angle_beta   90.00
_cell.angle_gamma   90.00
#
_symmetry.space_group_name_H-M   'P 1'
#
loop_
_entity.id
_entity.type
_entity.pdbx_description
1 polymer ?
#
loop_
_entity_poly.entity_id
_entity_poly.type
_entity_poly.pdbx_seq_one_letter_code
_entity_poly.pdbx_strand_id
1 'polypeptide(L)'
;MADRTYVTVRRSSGVAPVDGLHWSFKAVNRQQVRAAFAAGVAAGGRDDGGPGLRAEYHPTYYAAFMKDPDGNRIEIDCHQSE
;
A
#
# COMPACT_ATOMS: atom_id res chain seq x y z
N MET A 1 -20.58 -5.06 7.09
CA MET A 1 -20.15 -5.19 5.68
C MET A 1 -19.94 -3.80 5.12
N ALA A 2 -18.72 -3.27 5.25
CA ALA A 2 -18.27 -2.14 4.45
C ALA A 2 -17.40 -2.74 3.34
N ASP A 3 -18.03 -3.50 2.43
CA ASP A 3 -17.34 -4.43 1.53
C ASP A 3 -16.81 -3.73 0.26
N ARG A 4 -16.79 -2.39 0.23
CA ARG A 4 -16.42 -1.63 -0.95
C ARG A 4 -15.67 -0.36 -0.61
N THR A 5 -14.45 -0.27 -1.11
CA THR A 5 -13.71 0.97 -1.29
C THR A 5 -13.95 1.43 -2.73
N TYR A 6 -14.42 2.66 -2.94
CA TYR A 6 -14.59 3.22 -4.28
C TYR A 6 -13.48 4.23 -4.55
N VAL A 7 -12.76 4.04 -5.66
CA VAL A 7 -11.90 5.07 -6.23
C VAL A 7 -12.64 5.66 -7.42
N THR A 8 -12.87 6.97 -7.40
CA THR A 8 -13.49 7.68 -8.53
C THR A 8 -12.40 8.39 -9.32
N VAL A 9 -12.11 7.89 -10.52
CA VAL A 9 -11.19 8.55 -11.46
C VAL A 9 -12.02 9.48 -12.34
N ARG A 10 -11.66 10.77 -12.39
CA ARG A 10 -12.28 11.78 -13.26
C ARG A 10 -11.26 12.32 -14.24
N ARG A 11 -11.70 12.62 -15.47
CA ARG A 11 -10.87 13.31 -16.45
C ARG A 11 -10.69 14.77 -16.00
N SER A 12 -9.45 15.17 -15.72
CA SER A 12 -9.10 16.56 -15.47
C SER A 12 -8.98 17.32 -16.79
N SER A 13 -9.23 18.64 -16.78
CA SER A 13 -9.00 19.54 -17.92
C SER A 13 -7.51 19.79 -18.20
N GLY A 14 -6.62 19.29 -17.33
CA GLY A 14 -5.18 19.21 -17.51
C GLY A 14 -4.56 18.17 -16.58
N VAL A 15 -3.43 17.57 -16.97
CA VAL A 15 -2.64 16.73 -16.06
C VAL A 15 -1.80 17.69 -15.22
N ALA A 16 -2.19 17.94 -13.96
CA ALA A 16 -1.16 18.32 -13.00
C ALA A 16 -0.24 17.09 -12.89
N PRO A 17 1.08 17.21 -13.10
CA PRO A 17 1.98 16.10 -12.82
C PRO A 17 1.81 15.77 -11.34
N VAL A 18 1.19 14.63 -11.04
CA VAL A 18 1.18 14.10 -9.67
C VAL A 18 2.17 12.96 -9.68
N ASP A 19 3.45 13.31 -9.55
CA ASP A 19 4.51 12.33 -9.46
C ASP A 19 4.43 11.67 -8.08
N GLY A 20 3.90 10.46 -8.04
CA GLY A 20 3.95 9.60 -6.87
C GLY A 20 2.90 9.89 -5.79
N LEU A 21 1.64 9.55 -6.06
CA LEU A 21 0.62 9.47 -5.01
C LEU A 21 0.98 8.39 -3.98
N HIS A 22 0.52 8.55 -2.74
CA HIS A 22 0.65 7.53 -1.69
C HIS A 22 -0.73 6.96 -1.35
N TRP A 23 -0.90 5.67 -1.57
CA TRP A 23 -2.14 4.93 -1.27
C TRP A 23 -1.86 3.87 -0.21
N SER A 24 -2.51 3.98 0.96
CA SER A 24 -2.45 2.93 1.99
C SER A 24 -3.73 2.11 2.03
N PHE A 25 -3.57 0.78 2.14
CA PHE A 25 -4.65 -0.17 2.32
C PHE A 25 -4.44 -0.97 3.61
N LYS A 26 -5.47 -0.96 4.46
CA LYS A 26 -5.44 -1.67 5.74
C LYS A 26 -5.69 -3.17 5.56
N ALA A 27 -4.76 -3.97 6.03
CA ALA A 27 -4.86 -5.42 6.17
C ALA A 27 -5.41 -5.80 7.55
N VAL A 28 -6.06 -6.97 7.60
CA VAL A 28 -6.62 -7.54 8.84
C VAL A 28 -5.54 -8.18 9.70
N ASN A 29 -4.45 -8.66 9.10
CA ASN A 29 -3.33 -9.31 9.79
C ASN A 29 -2.02 -9.19 9.01
N ARG A 30 -0.89 -9.54 9.66
CA ARG A 30 0.45 -9.48 9.05
C ARG A 30 0.64 -10.48 7.89
N GLN A 31 -0.13 -11.57 7.85
CA GLN A 31 -0.10 -12.51 6.72
C GLN A 31 -0.63 -11.84 5.44
N GLN A 32 -1.71 -11.07 5.54
CA GLN A 32 -2.25 -10.32 4.41
C GLN A 32 -1.29 -9.25 3.91
N VAL A 33 -0.55 -8.57 4.79
CA VAL A 33 0.53 -7.64 4.38
C VAL A 33 1.58 -8.37 3.54
N ARG A 34 2.08 -9.51 4.01
CA ARG A 34 3.08 -10.31 3.27
C ARG A 34 2.54 -10.82 1.93
N ALA A 35 1.31 -11.34 1.91
CA ALA A 35 0.67 -11.87 0.71
C ALA A 35 0.42 -10.79 -0.34
N ALA A 36 -0.10 -9.62 0.08
CA ALA A 36 -0.36 -8.49 -0.81
C ALA A 36 0.95 -7.92 -1.38
N PHE A 37 2.00 -7.77 -0.57
CA PHE A 37 3.31 -7.33 -1.04
C PHE A 37 3.89 -8.30 -2.08
N ALA A 38 3.89 -9.60 -1.79
CA ALA A 38 4.40 -10.61 -2.72
C ALA A 38 3.63 -10.61 -4.05
N ALA A 39 2.30 -10.49 -3.99
CA ALA A 39 1.46 -10.40 -5.18
C ALA A 39 1.72 -9.12 -5.99
N GLY A 40 1.88 -7.98 -5.31
CA GLY A 40 2.16 -6.70 -5.95
C GLY A 40 3.53 -6.67 -6.65
N VAL A 41 4.56 -7.20 -6.01
CA VAL A 41 5.89 -7.34 -6.64
C VAL A 41 5.83 -8.30 -7.84
N ALA A 42 5.14 -9.45 -7.71
CA ALA A 42 4.95 -10.38 -8.83
C ALA A 42 4.18 -9.76 -10.01
N ALA A 43 3.33 -8.78 -9.75
CA ALA A 43 2.59 -8.03 -10.77
C ALA A 43 3.39 -6.87 -11.41
N GLY A 44 4.67 -6.71 -11.09
CA GLY A 44 5.54 -5.66 -11.65
C GLY A 44 5.73 -4.45 -10.74
N GLY A 45 5.24 -4.50 -9.50
CA GLY A 45 5.58 -3.53 -8.47
C GLY A 45 7.06 -3.62 -8.08
N ARG A 46 7.66 -2.49 -7.75
CA ARG A 46 9.05 -2.42 -7.25
C ARG A 46 9.07 -2.32 -5.74
N ASP A 47 9.94 -3.07 -5.08
CA ASP A 47 10.14 -2.97 -3.63
C ASP A 47 10.55 -1.55 -3.22
N ASP A 48 9.87 -0.98 -2.23
CA ASP A 48 10.14 0.33 -1.62
C ASP A 48 10.13 0.24 -0.08
N GLY A 49 10.32 -0.98 0.45
CA GLY A 49 10.30 -1.31 1.87
C GLY A 49 9.48 -2.56 2.15
N GLY A 50 10.09 -3.74 2.00
CA GLY A 50 9.44 -5.03 2.23
C GLY A 50 8.79 -5.22 3.63
N PRO A 51 7.98 -6.27 3.80
CA PRO A 51 7.13 -6.45 4.99
C PRO A 51 7.92 -6.47 6.30
N GLY A 52 7.58 -5.58 7.23
CA GLY A 52 8.23 -5.55 8.54
C GLY A 52 7.56 -4.61 9.54
N LEU A 53 7.97 -4.72 10.80
CA LEU A 53 7.60 -3.74 11.82
C LEU A 53 8.22 -2.38 11.49
N ARG A 54 7.46 -1.33 11.79
CA ARG A 54 7.86 0.07 11.75
C ARG A 54 7.64 0.66 13.15
N ALA A 55 8.47 0.21 14.09
CA ALA A 55 8.35 0.55 15.50
C ALA A 55 8.50 2.06 15.76
N GLU A 56 9.10 2.78 14.81
CA GLU A 56 9.18 4.24 14.75
C GLU A 56 7.81 4.93 14.64
N TYR A 57 6.77 4.25 14.12
CA TYR A 57 5.41 4.79 14.07
C TYR A 57 4.62 4.42 15.32
N HIS A 58 4.50 3.12 15.63
CA HIS A 58 4.04 2.61 16.93
C HIS A 58 4.34 1.09 17.03
N PRO A 59 4.31 0.48 18.24
CA PRO A 59 4.86 -0.87 18.48
C PRO A 59 4.26 -2.01 17.65
N THR A 60 3.02 -1.85 17.19
CA THR A 60 2.28 -2.86 16.41
C THR A 60 2.16 -2.52 14.92
N TYR A 61 2.75 -1.43 14.44
CA TYR A 61 2.67 -1.04 13.03
C TYR A 61 3.51 -1.98 12.19
N TYR A 62 2.86 -2.85 11.43
CA TYR A 62 3.50 -3.77 10.48
C TYR A 62 3.06 -3.41 9.07
N ALA A 63 3.99 -3.07 8.19
CA ALA A 63 3.65 -2.60 6.85
C ALA A 63 4.64 -3.08 5.79
N ALA A 64 4.22 -2.97 4.53
CA ALA A 64 5.03 -3.16 3.35
C ALA A 64 4.75 -2.04 2.34
N PHE A 65 5.79 -1.62 1.63
CA PHE A 65 5.74 -0.51 0.69
C PHE A 65 6.28 -0.96 -0.66
N MET A 66 5.60 -0.57 -1.73
CA MET A 66 6.04 -0.81 -3.10
C MET A 66 5.71 0.38 -4.00
N LYS A 67 6.39 0.49 -5.12
CA LYS A 67 6.06 1.41 -6.21
C LYS A 67 5.31 0.67 -7.30
N ASP A 68 4.15 1.20 -7.72
CA ASP A 68 3.47 0.69 -8.91
C ASP A 68 4.20 1.14 -10.21
N PRO A 69 3.81 0.62 -11.39
CA PRO A 69 4.43 1.01 -12.66
C PRO A 69 4.30 2.50 -13.01
N ASP A 70 3.30 3.19 -12.44
CA ASP A 70 3.07 4.62 -12.63
C ASP A 70 3.83 5.49 -11.61
N GLY A 71 4.57 4.86 -10.68
CA GLY A 71 5.39 5.54 -9.67
C GLY A 71 4.66 5.89 -8.37
N ASN A 72 3.40 5.50 -8.21
CA ASN A 72 2.66 5.66 -6.95
C ASN A 72 3.27 4.76 -5.88
N ARG A 73 3.37 5.29 -4.65
CA ARG A 73 3.70 4.50 -3.47
C ARG A 73 2.44 3.78 -2.98
N ILE A 74 2.51 2.47 -2.91
CA ILE A 74 1.46 1.62 -2.37
C ILE A 74 1.93 1.07 -1.03
N GLU A 75 1.14 1.29 0.00
CA GLU A 75 1.35 0.78 1.35
C GLU A 75 0.26 -0.24 1.68
N ILE A 76 0.66 -1.34 2.29
CA ILE A 76 -0.25 -2.29 2.95
C ILE A 76 0.13 -2.32 4.43
N ASP A 77 -0.76 -1.90 5.31
CA ASP A 77 -0.51 -1.77 6.75
C ASP A 77 -1.36 -2.72 7.60
N CYS A 78 -0.86 -3.07 8.78
CA CYS A 78 -1.56 -3.84 9.80
C CYS A 78 -1.13 -3.32 11.17
N HIS A 79 -2.10 -2.99 12.01
CA HIS A 79 -1.87 -2.43 13.35
C HIS A 79 -2.06 -3.45 14.48
N GLN A 80 -2.34 -4.70 14.14
CA GLN A 80 -2.52 -5.79 15.10
C GLN A 80 -1.17 -6.34 15.58
N SER A 81 -1.13 -6.78 16.84
CA SER A 81 -0.09 -7.71 17.29
C SER A 81 -0.25 -9.06 16.58
N GLU A 82 0.78 -9.90 16.66
CA GLU A 82 0.59 -11.34 16.38
C GLU A 82 -0.14 -12.04 17.52
#